data_AF-A0A5S5AVT2-F1
#
_entry.id   AF-A0A5S5AVT2-F1
#
_cell.length_a   1.000
_cell.length_b   1.000
_cell.length_c   1.000
_cell.angle_alpha   90.00
_cell.angle_beta   90.00
_cell.angle_gamma   90.00
#
_symmetry.space_group_name_H-M   'P 1'
#
loop_
_entity.id
_entity.type
_entity.pdbx_description
1 polymer ?
#
loop_
_entity_poly.entity_id
_entity_poly.type
_entity_poly.pdbx_seq_one_letter_code
_entity_poly.pdbx_strand_id
1 'polypeptide(L)'
;MKRLISIIAAAVLITFLLVSFAAAGDTLVLNQPEEDLITTRDFTVVSGETLADTSVVVLVNGDKKESITVGASGLFVTRVNLETGKNVITVKAVFPSGETKTVSRSVYRVDSSINMESIGSIIQALKLLILK
;
A
#
# COMPACT_ATOMS: atom_id res chain seq x y z
N MET A 1 58.06 -5.48 14.52
CA MET A 1 57.31 -6.05 13.38
C MET A 1 56.05 -6.81 13.81
N LYS A 2 56.12 -7.82 14.68
CA LYS A 2 54.93 -8.62 15.11
C LYS A 2 53.78 -7.78 15.69
N ARG A 3 54.07 -6.82 16.58
CA ARG A 3 53.05 -5.92 17.16
C ARG A 3 52.39 -4.97 16.16
N LEU A 4 53.13 -4.57 15.12
CA LEU A 4 52.61 -3.68 14.08
C LEU A 4 51.59 -4.41 13.20
N ILE A 5 51.88 -5.67 12.85
CA ILE A 5 50.99 -6.56 12.08
C ILE A 5 49.71 -6.84 12.86
N SER A 6 49.80 -7.07 14.18
CA SER A 6 48.64 -7.28 15.04
C SER A 6 47.72 -6.06 15.11
N ILE A 7 48.27 -4.84 15.14
CA ILE A 7 47.48 -3.59 15.16
C ILE A 7 46.78 -3.39 13.81
N ILE A 8 47.48 -3.62 12.70
CA ILE A 8 46.89 -3.52 11.36
C ILE A 8 45.78 -4.55 11.18
N ALA A 9 45.99 -5.79 11.62
CA ALA A 9 44.97 -6.85 11.55
C ALA A 9 43.74 -6.51 12.40
N ALA A 10 43.93 -5.97 13.61
CA ALA A 10 42.83 -5.53 14.46
C ALA A 10 42.06 -4.35 13.84
N ALA A 11 42.77 -3.38 13.26
CA ALA A 11 42.16 -2.23 12.59
C ALA A 11 41.33 -2.65 11.36
N VAL A 12 41.83 -3.60 10.56
CA VAL A 12 41.12 -4.16 9.40
C VAL A 12 39.89 -4.98 9.82
N LEU A 13 40.00 -5.75 10.91
CA LEU A 13 38.88 -6.53 11.44
C LEU A 13 37.78 -5.63 12.02
N ILE A 14 38.16 -4.54 12.70
CA ILE A 14 37.22 -3.54 13.24
C ILE A 14 36.55 -2.79 12.10
N THR A 15 37.27 -2.34 11.08
CA THR A 15 36.64 -1.69 9.92
C THR A 15 35.70 -2.65 9.20
N PHE A 16 36.07 -3.92 9.01
CA PHE A 16 35.21 -4.93 8.39
C PHE A 16 33.93 -5.20 9.21
N LEU A 17 34.03 -5.23 10.54
CA LEU A 17 32.88 -5.35 11.44
C LEU A 17 31.93 -4.14 11.38
N LEU A 18 32.45 -2.95 11.08
CA LEU A 18 31.66 -1.71 10.96
C LEU A 18 30.98 -1.52 9.59
N VAL A 19 31.31 -2.30 8.55
CA VAL A 19 30.70 -2.16 7.20
C VAL A 19 29.35 -2.91 7.07
N SER A 20 28.86 -3.56 8.13
CA SER A 20 27.57 -4.26 8.10
C SER A 20 26.38 -3.29 8.18
N PHE A 21 26.25 -2.39 7.22
CA PHE A 21 25.03 -1.60 7.04
C PHE A 21 24.02 -2.48 6.32
N ALA A 22 23.03 -2.99 7.04
CA ALA A 22 21.82 -3.50 6.40
C ALA A 22 21.21 -2.33 5.62
N ALA A 23 21.38 -2.34 4.29
CA ALA A 23 20.67 -1.42 3.41
C ALA A 23 19.19 -1.80 3.50
N ALA A 24 18.44 -1.08 4.33
CA ALA A 24 16.99 -1.12 4.31
C ALA A 24 16.57 -0.61 2.93
N GLY A 25 16.29 -1.54 2.00
CA GLY A 25 15.91 -1.20 0.65
C GLY A 25 14.58 -0.45 0.62
N ASP A 26 14.41 0.39 -0.39
CA ASP A 26 13.18 1.13 -0.64
C ASP A 26 12.00 0.16 -0.71
N THR A 27 11.11 0.18 0.29
CA THR A 27 10.02 -0.78 0.42
C THR A 27 8.72 -0.03 0.63
N LEU A 28 7.67 -0.47 -0.05
CA LEU A 28 6.30 0.04 0.14
C LEU A 28 5.39 -1.16 0.42
N VAL A 29 4.83 -1.20 1.62
CA VAL A 29 3.84 -2.19 2.03
C VAL A 29 2.50 -1.49 2.22
N LEU A 30 1.46 -2.01 1.58
CA LEU A 30 0.10 -1.50 1.70
C LEU A 30 -0.74 -2.48 2.53
N ASN A 31 -1.01 -2.12 3.79
CA ASN A 31 -1.73 -2.93 4.77
C ASN A 31 -3.25 -2.85 4.61
N GLN A 32 -3.77 -1.66 4.27
CA GLN A 32 -5.18 -1.43 3.96
C GLN A 32 -5.32 -0.46 2.77
N PRO A 33 -6.35 -0.61 1.94
CA PRO A 33 -7.33 -1.71 1.96
C PRO A 33 -6.73 -3.05 1.49
N GLU A 34 -7.39 -4.15 1.82
CA GLU A 34 -7.14 -5.45 1.18
C GLU A 34 -7.54 -5.43 -0.30
N GLU A 35 -7.06 -6.40 -1.08
CA GLU A 35 -7.40 -6.51 -2.50
C GLU A 35 -8.85 -6.95 -2.60
N ASP A 36 -9.58 -6.38 -3.56
CA ASP A 36 -10.98 -6.67 -3.83
C ASP A 36 -11.93 -6.48 -2.62
N LEU A 37 -11.58 -5.58 -1.68
CA LEU A 37 -12.43 -5.25 -0.53
C LEU A 37 -13.84 -4.83 -0.99
N ILE A 38 -14.87 -5.50 -0.47
CA ILE A 38 -16.28 -5.12 -0.68
C ILE A 38 -16.80 -4.42 0.58
N THR A 39 -17.40 -3.24 0.44
CA THR A 39 -17.87 -2.42 1.56
C THR A 39 -19.15 -1.67 1.21
N THR A 40 -19.97 -1.35 2.20
CA THR A 40 -21.10 -0.40 2.05
C THR A 40 -20.73 1.02 2.48
N ARG A 41 -19.56 1.20 3.13
CA ARG A 41 -19.04 2.51 3.54
C ARG A 41 -18.66 3.33 2.31
N ASP A 42 -18.88 4.63 2.42
CA ASP A 42 -18.50 5.66 1.43
C ASP A 42 -17.03 6.08 1.51
N PHE A 43 -16.24 5.45 2.37
CA PHE A 43 -14.81 5.66 2.50
C PHE A 43 -14.06 4.36 2.76
N THR A 44 -12.76 4.39 2.54
CA THR A 44 -11.81 3.38 3.03
C THR A 44 -10.61 4.02 3.71
N VAL A 45 -9.94 3.26 4.57
CA VAL A 45 -8.66 3.63 5.16
C VAL A 45 -7.55 3.10 4.28
N VAL A 46 -6.61 3.97 3.96
CA VAL A 46 -5.38 3.62 3.24
C VAL A 46 -4.25 3.70 4.25
N SER A 47 -3.65 2.56 4.59
CA SER A 47 -2.57 2.49 5.56
C SER A 47 -1.47 1.55 5.12
N GLY A 48 -0.25 1.85 5.49
CA GLY A 48 0.88 1.03 5.14
C GLY A 48 2.18 1.51 5.78
N GLU A 49 3.26 0.93 5.30
CA GLU A 49 4.60 1.10 5.86
C GLU A 49 5.59 1.32 4.72
N THR A 50 6.52 2.25 4.94
CA THR A 50 7.59 2.57 4.00
C THR A 50 8.74 3.27 4.72
N LEU A 51 9.79 3.64 3.99
CA LEU A 51 10.95 4.33 4.55
C LEU A 51 10.57 5.72 5.08
N ALA A 52 11.19 6.17 6.17
CA ALA A 52 11.05 7.55 6.63
C ALA A 52 11.44 8.56 5.55
N ASP A 53 10.86 9.76 5.61
CA ASP A 53 11.03 10.85 4.65
C ASP A 53 10.57 10.54 3.21
N THR A 54 9.91 9.39 3.00
CA THR A 54 9.26 9.03 1.74
C THR A 54 8.03 9.91 1.52
N SER A 55 7.83 10.37 0.28
CA SER A 55 6.61 11.05 -0.15
C SER A 55 5.62 10.04 -0.71
N VAL A 56 4.52 9.82 0.00
CA VAL A 56 3.43 8.91 -0.40
C VAL A 56 2.29 9.72 -1.01
N VAL A 57 1.92 9.38 -2.24
CA VAL A 57 0.78 9.96 -2.95
C VAL A 57 -0.31 8.91 -3.07
N VAL A 58 -1.51 9.23 -2.61
CA VAL A 58 -2.68 8.36 -2.71
C VAL A 58 -3.62 8.89 -3.78
N LEU A 59 -3.98 8.02 -4.72
CA LEU A 59 -4.92 8.30 -5.80
C LEU A 59 -6.12 7.37 -5.70
N VAL A 60 -7.29 7.90 -6.06
CA VAL A 60 -8.52 7.12 -6.23
C VAL A 60 -9.03 7.36 -7.63
N ASN A 61 -9.19 6.31 -8.42
CA ASN A 61 -9.64 6.37 -9.82
C ASN A 61 -8.76 7.29 -10.69
N GLY A 62 -7.47 7.43 -10.36
CA GLY A 62 -6.51 8.29 -11.06
C GLY A 62 -6.43 9.72 -10.52
N ASP A 63 -7.34 10.14 -9.65
CA ASP A 63 -7.30 11.46 -9.02
C ASP A 63 -6.44 11.45 -7.77
N LYS A 64 -5.51 12.40 -7.65
CA LYS A 64 -4.76 12.61 -6.41
C LYS A 64 -5.72 13.04 -5.29
N LYS A 65 -5.79 12.27 -4.21
CA LYS A 65 -6.58 12.59 -3.03
C LYS A 65 -5.74 13.06 -1.85
N GLU A 66 -4.53 12.52 -1.69
CA GLU A 66 -3.67 12.86 -0.53
C GLU A 66 -2.17 12.82 -0.87
N SER A 67 -1.37 13.57 -0.11
CA SER A 67 0.10 13.58 -0.18
C SER A 67 0.68 13.58 1.24
N ILE A 68 1.39 12.52 1.63
CA ILE A 68 1.88 12.30 2.99
C ILE A 68 3.39 12.20 2.96
N THR A 69 4.09 12.98 3.80
CA THR A 69 5.49 12.74 4.11
C THR A 69 5.58 11.80 5.31
N VAL A 70 6.25 10.67 5.14
CA VAL A 70 6.30 9.60 6.14
C VAL A 70 7.28 9.97 7.24
N GLY A 71 6.83 9.92 8.49
CA GLY A 71 7.66 10.23 9.65
C GLY A 71 8.62 9.09 10.04
N ALA A 72 9.37 9.30 11.12
CA ALA A 72 10.39 8.36 11.59
C ALA A 72 9.88 6.95 11.95
N SER A 73 8.57 6.77 12.18
CA SER A 73 7.97 5.46 12.43
C SER A 73 7.84 4.59 11.18
N GLY A 74 7.94 5.18 9.98
CA GLY A 74 7.71 4.49 8.71
C GLY A 74 6.24 4.23 8.39
N LEU A 75 5.30 4.67 9.23
CA LEU A 75 3.87 4.41 9.06
C LEU A 75 3.17 5.57 8.34
N PHE A 76 2.20 5.25 7.48
CA PHE A 76 1.24 6.21 6.94
C PHE A 76 -0.18 5.69 7.08
N VAL A 77 -1.12 6.61 7.34
CA VAL A 77 -2.55 6.34 7.40
C VAL A 77 -3.30 7.55 6.85
N THR A 78 -4.26 7.33 5.96
CA THR A 78 -5.21 8.35 5.53
C THR A 78 -6.58 7.73 5.24
N ARG A 79 -7.60 8.57 5.11
CA ARG A 79 -8.95 8.19 4.68
C ARG A 79 -9.21 8.77 3.30
N VAL A 80 -9.75 7.96 2.40
CA VAL A 80 -10.20 8.40 1.08
C VAL A 80 -11.65 8.02 0.83
N ASN A 81 -12.39 8.89 0.15
CA ASN A 81 -13.78 8.64 -0.22
C ASN A 81 -13.87 7.67 -1.41
N LEU A 82 -14.96 6.91 -1.46
CA LEU A 82 -15.28 5.93 -2.48
C LEU A 82 -16.55 6.31 -3.23
N GLU A 83 -16.50 6.19 -4.55
CA GLU A 83 -17.67 6.24 -5.42
C GLU A 83 -18.40 4.90 -5.39
N THR A 84 -19.70 4.88 -5.69
CA THR A 84 -20.45 3.61 -5.82
C THR A 84 -19.86 2.78 -6.95
N GLY A 85 -19.70 1.48 -6.73
CA GLY A 85 -19.08 0.55 -7.68
C GLY A 85 -17.59 0.35 -7.42
N LYS A 86 -16.84 0.08 -8.49
CA LYS A 86 -15.39 -0.20 -8.41
C LYS A 86 -14.60 1.09 -8.23
N ASN A 87 -13.70 1.09 -7.25
CA ASN A 87 -12.71 2.13 -7.00
C ASN A 87 -11.32 1.51 -7.08
N VAL A 88 -10.40 2.15 -7.81
CA VAL A 88 -8.99 1.74 -7.86
C VAL A 88 -8.20 2.67 -6.97
N ILE A 89 -7.69 2.14 -5.87
CA ILE A 89 -6.82 2.87 -4.93
C ILE A 89 -5.38 2.63 -5.35
N THR A 90 -4.65 3.68 -5.69
CA THR A 90 -3.24 3.59 -6.08
C THR A 90 -2.40 4.39 -5.09
N VAL A 91 -1.39 3.74 -4.52
CA VAL A 91 -0.44 4.35 -3.60
C VAL A 91 0.93 4.36 -4.26
N LYS A 92 1.48 5.55 -4.46
CA LYS A 92 2.81 5.77 -5.03
C LYS A 92 3.73 6.33 -3.96
N ALA A 93 4.82 5.63 -3.67
CA ALA A 93 5.92 6.11 -2.86
C ALA A 93 7.03 6.69 -3.76
N VAL A 94 7.55 7.85 -3.37
CA VAL A 94 8.77 8.46 -3.92
C VAL A 94 9.78 8.54 -2.79
N PHE A 95 10.82 7.72 -2.88
CA PHE A 95 11.83 7.55 -1.83
C PHE A 95 12.87 8.67 -1.89
N PRO A 96 13.61 8.93 -0.79
CA PRO A 96 14.72 9.89 -0.79
C PRO A 96 15.82 9.59 -1.81
N SER A 97 15.97 8.31 -2.19
CA SER A 97 16.86 7.85 -3.26
C SER A 97 16.47 8.36 -4.66
N GLY A 98 15.22 8.80 -4.82
CA GLY A 98 14.57 9.07 -6.11
C GLY A 98 13.88 7.86 -6.74
N GLU A 99 14.03 6.65 -6.19
CA GLU A 99 13.27 5.49 -6.62
C GLU A 99 11.76 5.72 -6.36
N THR A 100 10.92 5.06 -7.15
CA THR A 100 9.47 5.07 -6.92
C THR A 100 8.91 3.67 -6.91
N LYS A 101 7.98 3.39 -6.00
CA LYS A 101 7.19 2.15 -5.98
C LYS A 101 5.71 2.47 -5.97
N THR A 102 4.92 1.63 -6.63
CA THR A 102 3.48 1.81 -6.74
C THR A 102 2.77 0.50 -6.40
N VAL A 103 1.71 0.59 -5.60
CA VAL A 103 0.81 -0.52 -5.30
C VAL A 103 -0.62 -0.05 -5.56
N SER A 104 -1.42 -0.90 -6.21
CA SER A 104 -2.84 -0.63 -6.45
C SER A 104 -3.71 -1.72 -5.82
N ARG A 105 -4.89 -1.33 -5.34
CA ARG A 105 -5.94 -2.22 -4.79
C ARG A 105 -7.30 -1.87 -5.40
N SER A 106 -8.08 -2.88 -5.77
CA SER A 106 -9.48 -2.69 -6.12
C SER A 106 -10.36 -2.70 -4.86
N VAL A 107 -11.29 -1.74 -4.75
CA VAL A 107 -12.30 -1.68 -3.67
C VAL A 107 -13.67 -1.47 -4.28
N TYR A 108 -14.64 -2.26 -3.86
CA TYR A 108 -16.01 -2.23 -4.37
C TYR A 108 -16.96 -1.67 -3.32
N ARG A 109 -17.46 -0.46 -3.57
CA ARG A 109 -18.53 0.11 -2.75
C ARG A 109 -19.87 -0.35 -3.29
N VAL A 110 -20.62 -1.10 -2.50
CA VAL A 110 -21.98 -1.52 -2.83
C VAL A 110 -22.96 -0.54 -2.20
N ASP A 111 -23.93 -0.08 -2.99
CA ASP A 111 -25.02 0.71 -2.45
C ASP A 111 -25.92 -0.18 -1.60
N SER A 112 -26.09 0.18 -0.32
CA SER A 112 -27.02 -0.46 0.61
C SER A 112 -28.49 -0.36 0.18
N SER A 113 -28.81 0.44 -0.83
CA SER A 113 -30.14 0.52 -1.45
C SER A 113 -30.46 -0.66 -2.39
N ILE A 114 -29.48 -1.52 -2.73
CA ILE A 114 -29.74 -2.76 -3.47
C ILE A 114 -30.57 -3.69 -2.59
N ASN A 115 -31.89 -3.55 -2.70
CA ASN A 115 -32.89 -4.31 -1.99
C ASN A 115 -32.88 -5.78 -2.47
N MET A 116 -32.98 -6.73 -1.54
CA MET A 116 -33.07 -8.17 -1.79
C MET A 116 -34.19 -8.54 -2.79
N GLU A 117 -35.25 -7.73 -2.88
CA GLU A 117 -36.29 -7.87 -3.92
C GLU A 117 -35.74 -7.80 -5.34
N SER A 118 -34.81 -6.87 -5.62
CA SER A 118 -34.22 -6.70 -6.96
C SER A 118 -33.40 -7.94 -7.36
N ILE A 119 -32.65 -8.51 -6.41
CA ILE A 119 -31.87 -9.73 -6.64
C ILE A 119 -32.79 -10.92 -6.91
N GLY A 120 -33.93 -11.00 -6.20
CA GLY A 120 -34.96 -12.01 -6.44
C GLY A 120 -35.49 -11.98 -7.88
N SER A 121 -35.80 -10.79 -8.39
CA SER A 121 -36.27 -10.61 -9.78
C SER A 121 -35.21 -10.99 -10.82
N ILE A 122 -33.95 -10.64 -10.58
CA ILE A 122 -32.84 -10.98 -11.49
C ILE A 122 -32.61 -12.50 -11.53
N ILE A 123 -32.65 -13.18 -10.37
CA ILE A 123 -32.54 -14.65 -10.32
C ILE A 123 -33.69 -15.30 -11.07
N GLN A 124 -34.91 -14.78 -10.93
CA GLN A 124 -36.08 -15.32 -11.64
C GLN A 124 -35.96 -15.13 -13.16
N ALA A 125 -35.50 -13.96 -13.61
CA ALA A 125 -35.23 -13.70 -15.02
C ALA A 125 -34.14 -14.62 -15.59
N LEU A 126 -33.05 -14.84 -14.86
CA LEU A 126 -31.98 -15.75 -15.26
C LEU A 126 -32.48 -17.20 -15.32
N LYS A 127 -33.26 -17.67 -14.34
CA LYS A 127 -33.88 -19.01 -14.37
C LYS A 127 -34.71 -19.20 -15.63
N LEU A 128 -35.53 -18.22 -16.00
CA LEU A 128 -36.35 -18.27 -17.22
C LEU A 128 -35.53 -18.25 -18.51
N LEU A 129 -34.38 -17.58 -18.51
CA LEU A 129 -33.47 -17.53 -19.66
C LEU A 129 -32.71 -18.85 -19.87
N ILE A 130 -32.35 -19.53 -18.78
CA ILE A 130 -31.49 -20.72 -18.80
C ILE A 130 -32.31 -22.02 -18.87
N LEU A 131 -33.58 -22.02 -18.45
CA LEU A 131 -34.49 -23.18 -18.53
C LEU A 131 -35.28 -23.29 -19.85
N LYS A 132 -34.94 -22.50 -20.88
CA LYS A 132 -35.61 -22.57 -22.18
C LYS A 132 -34.95 -23.59 -23.12
#